data_AF-A0A538JCS8-F1
#
_entry.id   AF-A0A538JCS8-F1
#
_cell.length_a   1.000
_cell.length_b   1.000
_cell.length_c   1.000
_cell.angle_alpha   90.00
_cell.angle_beta   90.00
_cell.angle_gamma   90.00
#
_symmetry.space_group_name_H-M   'P 1'
#
loop_
_entity.id
_entity.type
_entity.pdbx_description
1 polymer ?
#
loop_
_entity_poly.entity_id
_entity_poly.type
_entity_poly.pdbx_seq_one_letter_code
_entity_poly.pdbx_strand_id
1 'polypeptide(L)'
;MRQLLDGGPTTASELAGGLPMTRQAVVKHLQALGQAGLVDAQRAGREVHYRATPKPMGDAVAWMLRTGAQWDKRLERLRRQVSQRTG
;
A
#
# COMPACT_ATOMS: atom_id res chain seq x y z
N MET A 1 4.72 -2.07 -10.31
CA MET A 1 4.35 -1.02 -9.34
C MET A 1 5.17 0.25 -9.53
N ARG A 2 6.50 0.18 -9.63
CA ARG A 2 7.35 1.38 -9.84
C ARG A 2 6.96 2.22 -11.06
N GLN A 3 6.63 1.58 -12.19
CA GLN A 3 6.10 2.29 -13.38
C GLN A 3 4.82 3.11 -13.12
N LEU A 4 3.93 2.65 -12.23
CA LEU A 4 2.70 3.36 -11.85
C LEU A 4 2.97 4.57 -10.94
N LEU A 5 4.09 4.53 -10.21
CA LEU A 5 4.50 5.59 -9.28
C LEU A 5 5.35 6.65 -9.97
N ASP A 6 6.21 6.24 -10.91
CA ASP A 6 7.20 7.12 -11.55
C ASP A 6 6.73 7.64 -12.93
N GLY A 7 5.81 6.96 -13.61
CA GLY A 7 5.52 7.15 -15.05
C GLY A 7 4.19 7.82 -15.42
N GLY A 8 3.36 8.22 -14.46
CA GLY A 8 2.04 8.78 -14.72
C GLY A 8 0.97 7.73 -15.12
N PRO A 9 -0.22 8.17 -15.56
CA PRO A 9 -1.31 7.26 -15.94
C PRO A 9 -0.90 6.31 -17.08
N THR A 10 -1.18 5.02 -16.95
CA THR A 10 -0.78 3.98 -17.93
C THR A 10 -1.85 2.90 -18.08
N THR A 11 -1.84 2.14 -19.17
CA THR A 11 -2.77 1.04 -19.40
C THR A 11 -2.25 -0.30 -18.86
N ALA A 12 -3.15 -1.27 -18.69
CA ALA A 12 -2.76 -2.63 -18.32
C ALA A 12 -1.88 -3.31 -19.39
N SER A 13 -2.04 -2.93 -20.66
CA SER A 13 -1.24 -3.47 -21.77
C SER A 13 0.20 -2.95 -21.72
N GLU A 14 0.37 -1.64 -21.48
CA GLU A 14 1.69 -1.01 -21.30
C GLU A 14 2.42 -1.58 -20.09
N LEU A 15 1.73 -1.73 -18.96
CA LEU A 15 2.28 -2.35 -17.75
C LEU A 15 2.70 -3.81 -17.98
N ALA A 16 1.94 -4.57 -18.75
CA ALA A 16 2.30 -5.94 -19.08
C ALA A 16 3.55 -6.02 -19.97
N GLY A 17 3.74 -5.05 -20.88
CA GLY A 17 4.94 -4.98 -21.73
C GLY A 17 6.24 -4.80 -20.95
N GLY A 18 6.18 -4.22 -19.73
CA GLY A 18 7.34 -3.99 -18.86
C GLY A 18 7.55 -5.04 -17.76
N LEU A 19 6.71 -6.08 -17.68
CA LEU A 19 6.73 -7.04 -16.57
C LEU A 19 6.75 -8.48 -17.10
N PRO A 20 7.41 -9.43 -16.40
CA PRO A 20 7.37 -10.85 -16.77
C PRO A 20 6.04 -11.50 -16.34
N MET A 21 4.91 -10.92 -16.71
CA MET A 21 3.57 -11.45 -16.41
C MET A 21 2.57 -11.10 -17.50
N THR A 22 1.52 -11.91 -17.62
CA THR A 22 0.47 -11.69 -18.63
C THR A 22 -0.35 -10.44 -18.31
N ARG A 23 -0.94 -9.84 -19.34
CA ARG A 23 -1.91 -8.73 -19.17
C ARG A 23 -3.06 -9.10 -18.23
N GLN A 24 -3.53 -10.34 -18.26
CA GLN A 24 -4.59 -10.79 -17.36
C GLN A 24 -4.14 -10.80 -15.89
N ALA A 25 -2.90 -11.23 -15.61
CA ALA A 25 -2.33 -11.15 -14.27
C ALA A 25 -2.19 -9.69 -13.82
N VAL A 26 -1.72 -8.78 -14.70
CA VAL A 26 -1.67 -7.34 -14.41
C VAL A 26 -3.05 -6.79 -14.04
N VAL A 27 -4.09 -7.09 -14.83
CA VAL A 27 -5.46 -6.65 -14.52
C VAL A 27 -5.93 -7.16 -13.16
N LYS A 28 -5.66 -8.43 -12.82
CA LYS A 28 -6.03 -8.99 -11.51
C LYS A 28 -5.35 -8.24 -10.37
N HIS A 29 -4.07 -7.90 -10.51
CA HIS A 29 -3.36 -7.08 -9.52
C HIS A 29 -3.93 -5.66 -9.44
N LEU A 30 -4.21 -5.01 -10.57
CA LEU A 30 -4.80 -3.67 -10.61
C LEU A 30 -6.18 -3.62 -9.97
N GLN A 31 -6.99 -4.67 -10.12
CA GLN A 31 -8.27 -4.80 -9.43
C GLN A 31 -8.10 -4.89 -7.91
N ALA A 32 -7.18 -5.74 -7.43
CA ALA A 32 -6.88 -5.85 -6.00
C ALA A 32 -6.35 -4.53 -5.41
N LEU A 33 -5.49 -3.83 -6.16
CA LEU A 33 -4.98 -2.51 -5.77
C LEU A 33 -6.08 -1.45 -5.76
N GLY A 34 -6.99 -1.47 -6.73
CA GLY A 34 -8.16 -0.59 -6.76
C GLY A 34 -9.10 -0.82 -5.59
N GLN A 35 -9.34 -2.08 -5.20
CA GLN A 35 -10.11 -2.43 -4.01
C GLN A 35 -9.46 -1.90 -2.71
N ALA A 36 -8.12 -1.87 -2.67
CA ALA A 36 -7.37 -1.28 -1.57
C ALA A 36 -7.25 0.26 -1.66
N GLY A 37 -7.83 0.88 -2.69
CA GLY A 37 -7.73 2.32 -2.96
C GLY A 37 -6.35 2.79 -3.41
N LEU A 38 -5.40 1.87 -3.64
CA LEU A 38 -4.00 2.17 -3.97
C LEU A 38 -3.79 2.57 -5.43
N VAL A 39 -4.80 2.34 -6.28
CA VAL A 39 -4.81 2.73 -7.69
C VAL A 39 -6.20 3.23 -8.04
N ASP A 40 -6.27 4.32 -8.82
CA ASP A 40 -7.48 4.78 -9.47
C ASP A 40 -7.52 4.33 -10.94
N ALA A 41 -8.71 4.08 -11.47
CA ALA A 41 -8.93 3.60 -12.83
C ALA A 41 -9.89 4.54 -13.57
N GLN A 42 -9.39 5.20 -14.62
CA GLN A 42 -10.16 6.13 -15.44
C GLN A 42 -10.31 5.58 -16.86
N ARG A 43 -11.54 5.52 -17.36
CA ARG A 43 -11.80 5.14 -18.76
C ARG A 43 -11.47 6.31 -19.68
N ALA A 44 -10.63 6.05 -20.68
CA ALA A 44 -10.27 6.96 -21.76
C ALA A 44 -10.64 6.29 -23.10
N GLY A 45 -11.88 6.51 -23.56
CA GLY A 45 -12.41 5.85 -24.75
C GLY A 45 -12.52 4.33 -24.57
N ARG A 46 -11.75 3.58 -25.36
CA ARG A 46 -11.70 2.10 -25.29
C ARG A 46 -10.68 1.58 -24.27
N GLU A 47 -9.86 2.45 -23.72
CA GLU A 47 -8.78 2.08 -22.81
C GLU A 47 -9.10 2.45 -21.35
N VAL A 48 -8.44 1.77 -20.43
CA VAL A 48 -8.51 2.06 -18.99
C VAL A 48 -7.12 2.49 -18.56
N HIS A 49 -7.01 3.71 -18.07
CA HIS A 49 -5.78 4.28 -17.53
C HIS A 49 -5.79 4.12 -16.01
N TYR A 50 -4.67 3.66 -15.48
CA TYR A 50 -4.45 3.41 -14.07
C TYR A 50 -3.46 4.43 -13.52
N ARG A 51 -3.76 5.01 -12.36
CA ARG A 51 -2.91 5.96 -11.65
C ARG A 51 -2.70 5.50 -10.21
N ALA A 52 -1.48 5.53 -9.70
CA ALA A 52 -1.23 5.22 -8.30
C ALA A 52 -1.83 6.29 -7.36
N THR A 53 -2.34 5.83 -6.22
CA THR A 53 -2.89 6.67 -5.15
C THR A 53 -2.03 6.48 -3.89
N PRO A 54 -1.16 7.44 -3.54
CA PRO A 54 -0.23 7.27 -2.42
C PRO A 54 -0.90 7.29 -1.03
N LYS A 55 -2.06 7.96 -0.92
CA LYS A 55 -2.70 8.28 0.36
C LYS A 55 -3.00 7.06 1.24
N PRO A 56 -3.64 5.98 0.77
CA PRO A 56 -3.97 4.84 1.63
C PRO A 56 -2.75 4.17 2.26
N MET A 57 -1.62 4.15 1.54
CA MET A 57 -0.36 3.63 2.10
C MET A 57 0.15 4.53 3.23
N GLY A 58 0.10 5.85 3.04
CA GLY A 58 0.45 6.82 4.08
C GLY A 58 -0.43 6.68 5.33
N ASP A 59 -1.74 6.50 5.14
CA ASP A 59 -2.70 6.30 6.24
C ASP A 59 -2.40 5.01 7.01
N ALA A 60 -2.09 3.91 6.30
CA ALA A 60 -1.70 2.64 6.90
C ALA A 60 -0.40 2.77 7.72
N VAL A 61 0.64 3.40 7.17
CA VAL A 61 1.91 3.64 7.87
C VAL A 61 1.68 4.48 9.13
N ALA A 62 0.89 5.56 9.02
CA ALA A 62 0.58 6.41 10.16
C ALA A 62 -0.16 5.64 11.27
N TRP A 63 -1.09 4.76 10.90
CA TRP A 63 -1.77 3.88 11.87
C TRP A 63 -0.82 2.89 12.55
N MET A 64 0.10 2.27 11.80
CA MET A 64 1.09 1.34 12.36
C MET A 64 2.00 2.05 13.37
N LEU A 65 2.50 3.25 13.04
CA LEU A 65 3.35 4.04 13.94
C LEU A 65 2.62 4.42 15.24
N ARG A 66 1.36 4.87 15.13
CA ARG A 66 0.54 5.19 16.32
C ARG A 66 0.30 3.96 17.19
N THR A 67 0.06 2.81 16.57
CA THR A 67 -0.18 1.55 17.29
C THR A 67 1.09 1.05 17.96
N GLY A 68 2.23 1.09 17.27
CA GLY A 68 3.54 0.73 17.82
C GLY A 68 3.89 1.56 19.05
N ALA A 69 3.76 2.88 18.97
CA ALA A 69 4.05 3.78 20.09
C ALA A 69 3.17 3.51 21.34
N GLN A 70 1.93 3.01 21.15
CA GLN A 70 1.08 2.61 22.28
C GLN A 70 1.57 1.31 22.92
N TRP A 71 2.03 0.36 22.13
CA TRP A 71 2.63 -0.87 22.62
C TRP A 71 3.92 -0.60 23.39
N ASP A 72 4.79 0.26 22.86
CA ASP A 72 6.04 0.65 23.54
C ASP A 72 5.75 1.22 24.93
N LYS A 73 4.78 2.14 25.06
CA LYS A 73 4.36 2.70 26.35
C LYS A 73 3.82 1.64 27.31
N ARG A 74 3.05 0.67 26.81
CA ARG A 74 2.49 -0.42 27.64
C ARG A 74 3.59 -1.36 28.13
N LEU A 75 4.53 -1.73 27.25
CA LEU A 75 5.67 -2.58 27.58
C LEU A 75 6.60 -1.91 28.58
N GLU A 76 6.86 -0.62 28.42
CA GLU A 76 7.70 0.15 29.33
C GLU A 76 7.06 0.29 30.73
N ARG A 77 5.74 0.44 30.80
CA ARG A 77 5.02 0.37 32.09
C ARG A 77 5.15 -1.01 32.75
N LEU A 78 4.99 -2.08 31.97
CA LEU A 78 5.13 -3.44 32.47
C LEU A 78 6.54 -3.71 32.99
N ARG A 79 7.57 -3.28 32.25
CA ARG A 79 8.98 -3.38 32.64
C ARG A 79 9.22 -2.76 34.02
N ARG A 80 8.73 -1.53 34.24
CA ARG A 80 8.86 -0.86 35.56
C ARG A 80 8.23 -1.64 36.70
N GLN A 81 7.04 -2.22 36.49
CA GLN A 81 6.35 -2.99 37.53
C GLN A 81 7.09 -4.28 37.88
N VAL A 82 7.67 -4.95 36.88
CA VAL A 82 8.48 -6.16 37.10
C VAL A 82 9.75 -5.81 37.86
N SER A 83 10.47 -4.75 37.47
CA SER A 83 11.70 -4.33 38.14
C SER A 83 11.48 -3.92 39.60
N GLN A 84 10.32 -3.36 39.95
CA GLN A 84 9.97 -2.98 41.33
C GLN A 84 9.62 -4.17 42.24
N ARG A 85 9.32 -5.34 41.67
CA ARG A 85 9.01 -6.57 42.43
C ARG A 85 10.22 -7.46 42.71
N THR A 86 11.33 -7.20 42.02
CA THR A 86 12.57 -7.99 42.12
C THR A 86 13.65 -7.29 42.94
N GLY A 87 13.37 -6.10 43.47
CA GLY A 87 14.22 -5.37 44.42
C GLY A 87 13.73 -5.51 45.85
#